data_AF-A0A7X9DH20-F1
#
_entry.id   AF-A0A7X9DH20-F1
#
_cell.length_a   1.000
_cell.length_b   1.000
_cell.length_c   1.000
_cell.angle_alpha   90.00
_cell.angle_beta   90.00
_cell.angle_gamma   90.00
#
_symmetry.space_group_name_H-M   'P 1'
#
loop_
_entity.id
_entity.type
_entity.pdbx_description
1 polymer ?
#
loop_
_entity_poly.entity_id
_entity_poly.type
_entity_poly.pdbx_seq_one_letter_code
_entity_poly.pdbx_strand_id
1 'polypeptide(L)'
;MKLHIAKRLLLVVLIAVTLITFIACADEPVKIKLMVISTVKGFTGYYIVNGDTPVPFSATEDAYGIALFEKEIEDVDYLEVSATTFDGATSIEIKVYRDNKKVKSSQKTIEDPYDSYTLNFEYSLGEEEQESSQ
;
A
#
# COMPACT_ATOMS: atom_id res chain seq x y z
N MET A 1 5.45 -9.49 -60.21
CA MET A 1 5.94 -8.34 -59.43
C MET A 1 5.01 -7.92 -58.26
N LYS A 2 3.69 -7.87 -58.43
CA LYS A 2 2.74 -7.42 -57.38
C LYS A 2 2.63 -8.34 -56.13
N LEU A 3 2.83 -9.65 -56.28
CA LEU A 3 2.71 -10.63 -55.19
C LEU A 3 3.78 -10.49 -54.10
N HIS A 4 5.01 -10.14 -54.47
CA HIS A 4 6.10 -9.94 -53.50
C HIS A 4 5.94 -8.65 -52.68
N ILE A 5 5.31 -7.62 -53.27
CA ILE A 5 5.02 -6.35 -52.59
C ILE A 5 3.91 -6.55 -51.55
N ALA A 6 2.84 -7.29 -51.90
CA ALA A 6 1.77 -7.64 -50.97
C ALA A 6 2.26 -8.49 -49.78
N LYS A 7 3.16 -9.47 -50.04
CA LYS A 7 3.78 -10.28 -48.97
C LYS A 7 4.67 -9.45 -48.04
N ARG A 8 5.44 -8.50 -48.57
CA ARG A 8 6.28 -7.59 -47.76
C ARG A 8 5.43 -6.61 -46.94
N LEU A 9 4.33 -6.10 -47.50
CA LEU A 9 3.39 -5.23 -46.78
C LEU A 9 2.70 -5.97 -45.63
N LEU A 10 2.24 -7.21 -45.87
CA LEU A 10 1.64 -8.06 -44.85
C LEU A 10 2.63 -8.35 -43.70
N LEU A 11 3.89 -8.63 -44.03
CA LEU A 11 4.95 -8.87 -43.05
C LEU A 11 5.21 -7.63 -42.17
N VAL A 12 5.23 -6.43 -42.76
CA VAL A 12 5.43 -5.17 -42.02
C VAL A 12 4.25 -4.89 -41.09
N VAL A 13 3.02 -5.13 -41.54
CA VAL A 13 1.82 -4.99 -40.69
C VAL A 13 1.85 -6.00 -39.54
N LEU A 14 2.26 -7.24 -39.79
CA LEU A 14 2.36 -8.27 -38.74
C LEU A 14 3.39 -7.90 -37.66
N ILE A 15 4.54 -7.36 -38.07
CA ILE A 15 5.61 -6.89 -37.15
C ILE A 15 5.16 -5.64 -36.37
N ALA A 16 4.42 -4.73 -37.01
CA ALA A 16 3.88 -3.56 -36.32
C ALA A 16 2.83 -3.96 -35.27
N VAL A 17 1.95 -4.92 -35.57
CA VAL A 17 0.95 -5.42 -34.62
C VAL A 17 1.62 -6.12 -33.44
N THR A 18 2.66 -6.93 -33.66
CA THR A 18 3.38 -7.56 -32.54
C THR A 18 4.09 -6.53 -31.66
N LEU A 19 4.71 -5.50 -32.23
CA LEU A 19 5.33 -4.43 -31.42
C LEU A 19 4.31 -3.67 -30.55
N ILE A 20 3.11 -3.40 -31.08
CA ILE A 20 2.06 -2.69 -30.33
C ILE A 20 1.55 -3.57 -29.17
N THR A 21 1.46 -4.90 -29.37
CA THR A 21 1.06 -5.81 -28.29
C THR A 21 2.09 -5.94 -27.17
N PHE A 22 3.39 -5.75 -27.45
CA PHE A 22 4.43 -5.78 -26.41
C PHE A 22 4.45 -4.50 -25.54
N ILE A 23 4.04 -3.35 -26.09
CA ILE A 23 3.97 -2.08 -25.32
C ILE A 23 2.72 -2.04 -24.42
N ALA A 24 1.66 -2.78 -24.78
CA ALA A 24 0.42 -2.85 -24.00
C ALA A 24 0.48 -3.81 -22.79
N CYS A 25 1.61 -4.48 -22.56
CA CYS A 25 1.84 -5.41 -21.45
C CYS A 25 2.93 -4.87 -20.51
N ALA A 26 2.92 -3.57 -20.25
CA ALA A 26 3.60 -3.05 -19.08
C ALA A 26 2.69 -3.36 -17.88
N ASP A 27 3.09 -4.30 -17.03
CA ASP A 27 2.40 -4.58 -15.78
C ASP A 27 2.26 -3.27 -15.00
N GLU A 28 1.04 -2.91 -14.62
CA GLU A 28 0.84 -1.79 -13.71
C GLU A 28 1.52 -2.12 -12.38
N PRO A 29 2.27 -1.17 -11.79
CA PRO A 29 2.96 -1.44 -10.53
C PRO A 29 1.92 -1.80 -9.47
N VAL A 30 2.15 -2.91 -8.76
CA VAL A 30 1.25 -3.37 -7.71
C VAL A 30 1.28 -2.35 -6.57
N LYS A 31 0.12 -1.73 -6.31
CA LYS A 31 0.00 -0.69 -5.28
C LYS A 31 -0.60 -1.26 -4.01
N ILE A 32 -0.05 -0.84 -2.88
CA ILE A 32 -0.70 -0.98 -1.59
C ILE A 32 -1.13 0.39 -1.05
N LYS A 33 -2.19 0.40 -0.24
CA LYS A 33 -2.57 1.55 0.57
C LYS A 33 -2.27 1.23 2.04
N LEU A 34 -1.32 1.96 2.61
CA LEU A 34 -1.06 2.00 4.05
C LEU A 34 -2.01 3.01 4.69
N MET A 35 -2.69 2.59 5.76
CA MET A 35 -3.55 3.45 6.56
C MET A 35 -3.23 3.27 8.04
N VAL A 36 -2.96 4.37 8.74
CA VAL A 36 -2.77 4.39 10.21
C VAL A 36 -3.84 5.29 10.82
N ILE A 37 -4.54 4.80 11.83
CA ILE A 37 -5.67 5.48 12.46
C ILE A 37 -5.45 5.52 13.96
N SER A 38 -5.76 6.65 14.59
CA SER A 38 -5.89 6.76 16.04
C SER A 38 -7.14 7.55 16.39
N THR A 39 -7.71 7.26 17.58
CA THR A 39 -8.91 7.91 18.08
C THR A 39 -8.53 8.85 19.23
N VAL A 40 -9.21 9.99 19.32
CA VAL A 40 -9.06 11.06 20.32
C VAL A 40 -7.80 11.93 20.13
N LYS A 41 -6.67 11.34 19.75
CA LYS A 41 -5.40 12.06 19.57
C LYS A 41 -4.59 11.55 18.39
N GLY A 42 -3.70 12.41 17.91
CA GLY A 42 -2.73 12.13 16.86
C GLY A 42 -1.66 11.10 17.19
N PHE A 43 -0.81 10.85 16.19
CA PHE A 43 0.35 9.99 16.26
C PHE A 43 1.44 10.48 15.31
N THR A 44 2.65 9.99 15.53
CA THR A 44 3.79 10.10 14.59
C THR A 44 4.36 8.73 14.34
N GLY A 45 5.03 8.55 13.22
CA GLY A 45 5.62 7.27 12.90
C GLY A 45 6.58 7.34 11.73
N TYR A 46 6.97 6.16 11.28
CA TYR A 46 7.69 5.98 10.04
C TYR A 46 7.28 4.66 9.38
N TYR A 47 7.49 4.59 8.07
CA TYR A 47 7.42 3.33 7.34
C TYR A 47 8.74 3.09 6.59
N ILE A 48 9.08 1.82 6.40
CA ILE A 48 10.23 1.37 5.61
C ILE A 48 9.70 0.42 4.54
N VAL A 49 10.08 0.65 3.29
CA VAL A 49 9.72 -0.19 2.15
C VAL A 49 10.95 -0.98 1.75
N ASN A 50 10.86 -2.30 1.65
CA ASN A 50 11.93 -3.18 1.16
C ASN A 50 13.30 -2.96 1.85
N GLY A 51 13.31 -2.60 3.14
CA GLY A 51 14.53 -2.33 3.91
C GLY A 51 15.24 -1.02 3.58
N ASP A 52 14.57 -0.09 2.87
CA ASP A 52 15.13 1.19 2.46
C ASP A 52 15.16 2.21 3.62
N THR A 53 15.43 3.49 3.31
CA THR A 53 15.48 4.54 4.34
C THR A 53 14.10 4.79 4.98
N PRO A 54 14.00 4.91 6.32
CA PRO A 54 12.74 5.24 6.99
C PRO A 54 12.14 6.56 6.50
N VAL A 55 10.85 6.51 6.13
CA VAL A 55 10.08 7.69 5.74
C VAL A 55 9.19 8.13 6.90
N PRO A 56 9.44 9.29 7.52
CA PRO A 56 8.62 9.75 8.64
C PRO A 56 7.25 10.24 8.17
N PHE A 57 6.26 10.08 9.05
CA PHE A 57 4.92 10.62 8.85
C PHE A 57 4.31 11.12 10.17
N SER A 58 3.23 11.87 10.04
CA SER A 58 2.41 12.32 11.16
C SER A 58 0.94 12.29 10.74
N ALA A 59 0.07 12.09 11.72
CA ALA A 59 -1.36 12.08 11.47
C ALA A 59 -1.89 13.47 11.09
N THR A 60 -2.94 13.49 10.28
CA THR A 60 -3.84 14.62 10.13
C THR A 60 -5.08 14.34 10.97
N GLU A 61 -5.49 15.28 11.83
CA GLU A 61 -6.68 15.14 12.67
C GLU A 61 -7.90 15.76 11.98
N ASP A 62 -9.04 15.06 12.03
CA ASP A 62 -10.32 15.60 11.60
C ASP A 62 -11.11 16.26 12.76
N ALA A 63 -12.25 16.87 12.43
CA ALA A 63 -13.10 17.56 13.40
C ALA A 63 -13.78 16.63 14.43
N TYR A 64 -13.74 15.31 14.21
CA TYR A 64 -14.32 14.30 15.08
C TYR A 64 -13.27 13.65 16.01
N GLY A 65 -12.03 14.12 15.97
CA GLY A 65 -10.92 13.58 16.76
C GLY A 65 -10.40 12.25 16.22
N ILE A 66 -10.61 11.97 14.94
CA ILE A 66 -9.96 10.86 14.24
C ILE A 66 -8.67 11.39 13.63
N ALA A 67 -7.56 10.79 14.06
CA ALA A 67 -6.25 11.03 13.49
C ALA A 67 -5.99 9.98 12.40
N LEU A 68 -5.59 10.43 11.21
CA LEU A 68 -5.41 9.57 10.04
C LEU A 68 -4.11 9.89 9.31
N PHE A 69 -3.44 8.83 8.85
CA PHE A 69 -2.41 8.89 7.83
C PHE A 69 -2.75 7.87 6.75
N GLU A 70 -2.68 8.29 5.48
CA GLU A 70 -2.88 7.43 4.33
C GLU A 70 -1.77 7.62 3.31
N LYS A 71 -1.28 6.52 2.75
CA LYS A 71 -0.26 6.55 1.70
C LYS A 71 -0.42 5.39 0.73
N GLU A 72 -0.46 5.71 -0.56
CA GLU A 72 -0.26 4.73 -1.63
C GLU A 72 1.24 4.53 -1.86
N ILE A 73 1.66 3.27 -1.97
CA ILE A 73 3.04 2.85 -2.15
C ILE A 73 3.07 1.79 -3.25
N GLU A 74 3.98 1.95 -4.20
CA GLU A 74 4.20 1.06 -5.34
C GLU A 74 5.37 0.10 -5.04
N ASP A 75 5.38 -1.05 -5.71
CA ASP A 75 6.51 -2.01 -5.70
C ASP A 75 6.93 -2.48 -4.29
N VAL A 76 5.96 -2.85 -3.46
CA VAL A 76 6.18 -3.29 -2.08
C VAL A 76 6.23 -4.82 -1.97
N ASP A 77 7.41 -5.35 -1.67
CA ASP A 77 7.63 -6.75 -1.28
C ASP A 77 7.55 -6.91 0.25
N TYR A 78 8.06 -5.93 0.98
CA TYR A 78 8.08 -5.89 2.44
C TYR A 78 7.85 -4.47 2.96
N LEU A 79 7.04 -4.35 4.01
CA LEU A 79 6.70 -3.10 4.67
C LEU A 79 6.86 -3.24 6.17
N GLU A 80 7.66 -2.36 6.76
CA GLU A 80 7.69 -2.14 8.21
C GLU A 80 7.00 -0.80 8.52
N VAL A 81 6.21 -0.77 9.58
CA VAL A 81 5.55 0.44 10.07
C VAL A 81 5.69 0.50 11.57
N SER A 82 6.12 1.65 12.09
CA SER A 82 6.07 1.97 13.50
C SER A 82 5.29 3.25 13.69
N ALA A 83 4.27 3.22 14.55
CA ALA A 83 3.46 4.40 14.85
C ALA A 83 3.25 4.52 16.36
N THR A 84 3.57 5.70 16.88
CA THR A 84 3.47 6.04 18.30
C THR A 84 2.38 7.10 18.50
N THR A 85 1.39 6.77 19.33
CA THR A 85 0.34 7.73 19.69
C THR A 85 0.87 8.84 20.59
N PHE A 86 0.20 9.99 20.54
CA PHE A 86 0.32 10.99 21.59
C PHE A 86 -0.53 10.63 22.82
N ASP A 87 -0.19 11.20 23.97
CA ASP A 87 -0.95 11.06 25.21
C ASP A 87 -2.40 11.50 25.00
N GLY A 88 -3.34 10.68 25.48
CA GLY A 88 -4.78 10.88 25.34
C GLY A 88 -5.42 10.08 24.20
N ALA A 89 -4.65 9.38 23.38
CA ALA A 89 -5.20 8.45 22.40
C ALA A 89 -5.88 7.26 23.07
N THR A 90 -6.98 6.78 22.50
CA THR A 90 -7.70 5.60 23.03
C THR A 90 -7.49 4.34 22.21
N SER A 91 -7.00 4.50 20.98
CA SER A 91 -6.67 3.37 20.11
C SER A 91 -5.64 3.76 19.06
N ILE A 92 -4.93 2.77 18.54
CA ILE A 92 -4.16 2.88 17.30
C ILE A 92 -4.36 1.62 16.45
N GLU A 93 -4.48 1.81 15.14
CA GLU A 93 -4.67 0.73 14.17
C GLU A 93 -3.84 1.00 12.92
N ILE A 94 -3.15 -0.02 12.41
CA ILE A 94 -2.42 -0.01 11.14
C ILE A 94 -3.09 -1.02 10.21
N LYS A 95 -3.45 -0.59 9.00
CA LYS A 95 -4.06 -1.42 7.96
C LYS A 95 -3.27 -1.30 6.66
N VAL A 96 -3.15 -2.43 5.97
CA VAL A 96 -2.66 -2.47 4.60
C VAL A 96 -3.78 -3.00 3.71
N TYR A 97 -3.99 -2.31 2.60
CA TYR A 97 -4.91 -2.72 1.55
C TYR A 97 -4.14 -2.97 0.26
N ARG A 98 -4.57 -3.96 -0.51
CA ARG A 98 -4.18 -4.19 -1.90
C ARG A 98 -5.43 -4.41 -2.72
N ASP A 99 -5.51 -3.84 -3.92
CA ASP A 99 -6.68 -3.92 -4.79
C ASP A 99 -8.00 -3.54 -4.08
N ASN A 100 -7.93 -2.51 -3.23
CA ASN A 100 -9.02 -2.03 -2.37
C ASN A 100 -9.56 -3.05 -1.35
N LYS A 101 -8.86 -4.18 -1.14
CA LYS A 101 -9.17 -5.17 -0.10
C LYS A 101 -8.16 -5.08 1.03
N LYS A 102 -8.64 -5.16 2.27
CA LYS A 102 -7.76 -5.20 3.45
C LYS A 102 -7.03 -6.54 3.45
N VAL A 103 -5.70 -6.53 3.44
CA VAL A 103 -4.87 -7.75 3.39
C VAL A 103 -4.24 -8.10 4.72
N LYS A 104 -4.02 -7.11 5.59
CA LYS A 104 -3.47 -7.29 6.93
C LYS A 104 -3.80 -6.07 7.80
N SER A 105 -4.00 -6.29 9.09
CA SER A 105 -4.19 -5.19 10.05
C SER A 105 -3.74 -5.57 11.45
N SER A 106 -3.35 -4.58 12.24
CA SER A 106 -3.10 -4.74 13.67
C SER A 106 -3.71 -3.56 14.41
N GLN A 107 -4.28 -3.80 15.59
CA GLN A 107 -4.91 -2.78 16.41
C GLN A 107 -4.54 -2.93 17.87
N LYS A 108 -4.52 -1.81 18.59
CA LYS A 108 -4.39 -1.75 20.05
C LYS A 108 -5.35 -0.73 20.62
N THR A 109 -6.12 -1.15 21.62
CA THR A 109 -6.81 -0.23 22.54
C THR A 109 -5.84 0.19 23.64
N ILE A 110 -5.82 1.48 23.93
CA ILE A 110 -4.99 2.09 24.98
C ILE A 110 -5.89 2.26 26.21
N GLU A 111 -5.56 1.55 27.29
CA GLU A 111 -6.39 1.51 28.50
C GLU A 111 -6.15 2.72 29.41
N ASP A 112 -4.89 3.18 29.50
CA ASP A 112 -4.53 4.39 30.24
C ASP A 112 -4.41 5.57 29.28
N PRO A 113 -5.28 6.60 29.36
CA PRO A 113 -5.22 7.75 28.48
C PRO A 113 -3.98 8.63 28.69
N TYR A 114 -3.13 8.37 29.69
CA TYR A 114 -1.86 9.07 29.87
C TYR A 114 -0.67 8.32 29.29
N ASP A 115 -0.89 7.11 28.75
CA ASP A 115 0.17 6.32 28.11
C ASP A 115 0.19 6.56 26.59
N SER A 116 1.37 6.88 26.07
CA SER A 116 1.67 6.70 24.66
C SER A 116 1.90 5.22 24.35
N TYR A 117 1.42 4.73 23.20
CA TYR A 117 1.68 3.36 22.75
C TYR A 117 2.31 3.36 21.37
N THR A 118 3.34 2.52 21.17
CA THR A 118 3.95 2.28 19.86
C THR A 118 3.46 0.94 19.30
N LEU A 119 2.74 1.00 18.19
CA LEU A 119 2.35 -0.17 17.42
C LEU A 119 3.36 -0.40 16.29
N ASN A 120 4.06 -1.53 16.36
CA ASN A 120 4.90 -2.01 15.28
C ASN A 120 4.11 -3.01 14.43
N PHE A 121 4.31 -2.95 13.13
CA PHE A 121 3.59 -3.73 12.15
C PHE A 121 4.52 -4.10 10.99
N GLU A 122 4.41 -5.34 10.52
CA GLU A 122 5.17 -5.84 9.39
C GLU A 122 4.22 -6.52 8.40
N TYR A 123 4.49 -6.35 7.11
CA TYR A 123 3.74 -6.97 6.03
C TYR A 123 4.70 -7.44 4.93
N SER A 124 4.62 -8.72 4.58
CA SER A 124 5.29 -9.27 3.41
C SER A 124 4.26 -9.66 2.35
N LEU A 125 4.60 -9.46 1.07
CA LEU A 125 3.81 -9.95 -0.05
C LEU A 125 3.56 -11.47 0.08
N GLY A 126 2.29 -11.89 -0.04
CA GLY A 126 1.89 -13.30 0.06
C GLY A 126 1.51 -13.77 1.47
N GLU A 127 1.61 -12.93 2.49
CA GLU A 127 1.11 -13.22 3.86
C GLU A 127 -0.37 -12.86 4.06
N GLU A 128 -1.14 -12.65 2.99
CA GLU A 128 -2.52 -12.19 3.10
C GLU A 128 -3.38 -13.15 3.94
N GLU A 129 -4.09 -12.61 4.93
CA GLU A 129 -5.03 -13.40 5.72
C GLU A 129 -6.11 -13.96 4.78
N GLN A 130 -6.15 -15.28 4.61
CA GLN A 130 -7.24 -15.92 3.89
C GLN A 130 -8.51 -15.70 4.71
N GLU A 131 -9.46 -14.92 4.18
CA GLU A 131 -10.82 -14.93 4.70
C GLU A 131 -11.31 -16.39 4.65
N SER A 132 -11.47 -16.99 5.83
CA SER A 132 -12.15 -18.28 5.92
C SER A 132 -13.59 -18.04 5.50
N SER A 133 -13.94 -18.40 4.27
CA SER A 133 -15.32 -18.47 3.82
C SER A 133 -16.09 -19.39 4.78
N GLN A 134 -16.96 -18.80 5.61
CA GLN A 134 -18.01 -19.50 6.35
C GLN A 134 -19.34 -19.28 5.65
#